data_AF-A0ABD1XFN7-F1
#
_entry.id   AF-A0ABD1XFN7-F1
#
_cell.length_a   1.000
_cell.length_b   1.000
_cell.length_c   1.000
_cell.angle_alpha   90.00
_cell.angle_beta   90.00
_cell.angle_gamma   90.00
#
_symmetry.space_group_name_H-M   'P 1'
#
loop_
_entity.id
_entity.type
_entity.pdbx_description
1 polymer ?
#
loop_
_entity_poly.entity_id
_entity_poly.type
_entity_poly.pdbx_seq_one_letter_code
_entity_poly.pdbx_strand_id
1 'polypeptide(L)'
;MIRLKGEAVRTSGSKMARFSVKLIMLVALSAVVLSAPVISARCHHRREPYRSKAECVDCVGSVAELLAQNEDRHHTVYNHRGGFRAIGCGYNLDDNPDERRKELEAIQLDYDKVYDGEIRLDNMQISELLVFDAWRALDRTRQNIKRLDNFCCQMRAIFADIQHTAGSTDRFPRDDINEVIEKVDSKDFKEAAKELEKTDWCSKSRHKIRCYNNIDYLEQGCGRTE
;
A
#
# COMPACT_ATOMS: atom_id res chain seq x y z
N MET A 1 -4.79 58.78 -30.58
CA MET A 1 -6.08 58.79 -29.85
C MET A 1 -7.19 58.67 -30.90
N ILE A 2 -7.57 57.44 -31.26
CA ILE A 2 -8.49 57.18 -32.38
C ILE A 2 -9.69 56.40 -31.84
N ARG A 3 -10.86 56.97 -32.06
CA ARG A 3 -12.17 56.63 -31.51
C ARG A 3 -12.85 55.66 -32.48
N LEU A 4 -12.97 54.38 -32.13
CA LEU A 4 -13.74 53.42 -32.91
C LEU A 4 -15.17 53.32 -32.34
N LYS A 5 -16.13 53.63 -33.21
CA LYS A 5 -17.57 53.57 -32.99
C LYS A 5 -18.01 52.10 -32.92
N GLY A 6 -18.90 51.82 -31.97
CA GLY A 6 -19.66 50.58 -31.93
C GLY A 6 -20.86 50.64 -32.88
N GLU A 7 -21.19 49.49 -33.45
CA GLU A 7 -22.49 49.22 -34.05
C GLU A 7 -23.01 47.90 -33.48
N ALA A 8 -24.22 47.97 -32.92
CA ALA A 8 -24.99 46.85 -32.44
C ALA A 8 -25.82 46.29 -33.61
N VAL A 9 -25.80 44.97 -33.78
CA VAL A 9 -26.77 44.27 -34.66
C VAL A 9 -27.63 43.36 -33.80
N ARG A 10 -28.94 43.59 -33.92
CA ARG A 10 -30.03 42.95 -33.20
C ARG A 10 -30.91 42.21 -34.22
N THR A 11 -31.02 40.90 -34.12
CA THR A 11 -32.02 40.04 -34.79
C THR A 11 -32.34 38.92 -33.78
N SER A 12 -33.50 38.82 -33.11
CA SER A 12 -34.88 38.54 -33.58
C SER A 12 -34.90 37.46 -34.65
N GLY A 13 -35.46 36.27 -34.51
CA GLY A 13 -36.26 35.63 -33.48
C GLY A 13 -36.91 34.37 -34.06
N SER A 14 -37.30 33.44 -33.18
CA SER A 14 -38.32 32.38 -33.38
C SER A 14 -38.03 31.21 -34.33
N LYS A 15 -38.01 29.99 -33.78
CA LYS A 15 -39.13 29.03 -33.90
C LYS A 15 -38.91 27.80 -33.02
N MET A 16 -39.87 27.59 -32.12
CA MET A 16 -40.09 26.34 -31.39
C MET A 16 -40.33 25.19 -32.36
N ALA A 17 -39.63 24.08 -32.18
CA ALA A 17 -40.07 22.77 -32.64
C ALA A 17 -40.16 21.85 -31.43
N ARG A 18 -41.39 21.66 -30.94
CA ARG A 18 -41.77 20.58 -30.03
C ARG A 18 -41.78 19.30 -30.83
N PHE A 19 -40.84 18.39 -30.57
CA PHE A 19 -41.00 16.98 -30.94
C PHE A 19 -41.23 16.17 -29.68
N SER A 20 -42.50 15.87 -29.44
CA SER A 20 -42.94 14.81 -28.56
C SER A 20 -42.82 13.50 -29.32
N VAL A 21 -41.84 12.68 -28.98
CA VAL A 21 -41.85 11.25 -29.35
C VAL A 21 -41.80 10.46 -28.05
N LYS A 22 -42.98 9.99 -27.65
CA LYS A 22 -43.12 8.88 -26.71
C LYS A 22 -42.57 7.64 -27.41
N LEU A 23 -41.46 7.09 -26.94
CA LEU A 23 -41.13 5.69 -27.19
C LEU A 23 -41.04 4.97 -25.84
N ILE A 24 -41.92 3.98 -25.77
CA ILE A 24 -42.23 3.09 -24.67
C ILE A 24 -41.24 1.93 -24.69
N MET A 25 -40.78 1.54 -23.50
CA MET A 25 -40.23 0.23 -23.11
C MET A 25 -39.01 -0.30 -23.88
N LEU A 26 -37.89 -0.48 -23.17
CA LEU A 26 -37.62 -1.81 -22.62
C LEU A 26 -36.56 -1.71 -21.51
N VAL A 27 -36.95 -2.21 -20.34
CA VAL A 27 -36.08 -2.50 -19.20
C VAL A 27 -35.12 -3.61 -19.64
N ALA A 28 -33.85 -3.25 -19.84
CA ALA A 28 -32.75 -4.20 -19.76
C ALA A 28 -31.92 -3.80 -18.53
N LEU A 29 -32.44 -4.14 -17.34
CA LEU A 29 -31.64 -4.26 -16.13
C LEU A 29 -30.66 -5.43 -16.35
N SER A 30 -29.62 -5.16 -17.13
CA SER A 30 -28.43 -6.00 -17.09
C SER A 30 -27.76 -5.62 -15.79
N ALA A 31 -28.05 -6.36 -14.73
CA ALA A 31 -27.20 -6.44 -13.56
C ALA A 31 -25.83 -6.92 -14.05
N VAL A 32 -25.00 -5.99 -14.50
CA VAL A 32 -23.56 -6.19 -14.49
C VAL A 32 -23.23 -6.19 -13.01
N VAL A 33 -23.36 -7.38 -12.42
CA VAL A 33 -22.59 -7.74 -11.24
C VAL A 33 -21.15 -7.58 -11.71
N LEU A 34 -20.61 -6.39 -11.52
CA LEU A 34 -19.18 -6.17 -11.38
C LEU A 34 -18.84 -7.02 -10.17
N SER A 35 -18.58 -8.31 -10.42
CA SER A 35 -17.75 -9.12 -9.56
C SER A 35 -16.43 -8.36 -9.53
N ALA A 36 -16.29 -7.48 -8.54
CA ALA A 36 -14.99 -7.04 -8.10
C ALA A 36 -14.15 -8.32 -8.05
N PRO A 37 -12.95 -8.34 -8.65
CA PRO A 37 -12.04 -9.43 -8.39
C PRO A 37 -11.79 -9.37 -6.89
N VAL A 38 -12.47 -10.22 -6.14
CA VAL A 38 -11.99 -10.66 -4.85
C VAL A 38 -10.65 -11.26 -5.21
N ILE A 39 -9.59 -10.49 -4.99
CA ILE A 39 -8.22 -10.97 -4.97
C ILE A 39 -8.23 -12.02 -3.86
N SER A 40 -8.61 -13.24 -4.23
CA SER A 40 -8.48 -14.41 -3.40
C SER A 40 -6.99 -14.68 -3.38
N ALA A 41 -6.30 -14.04 -2.45
CA ALA A 41 -4.99 -14.44 -2.01
C ALA A 41 -5.12 -15.90 -1.55
N ARG A 42 -4.93 -16.84 -2.48
CA ARG A 42 -4.88 -18.26 -2.17
C ARG A 42 -3.59 -18.48 -1.41
N CYS A 43 -3.65 -18.43 -0.07
CA CYS A 43 -2.70 -19.13 0.77
C CYS A 43 -2.76 -20.62 0.39
N HIS A 44 -1.80 -21.08 -0.42
CA HIS A 44 -1.66 -22.46 -0.82
C HIS A 44 -1.21 -23.29 0.39
N HIS A 45 -2.17 -23.73 1.20
CA HIS A 45 -1.89 -24.59 2.36
C HIS A 45 -1.66 -26.03 1.90
N ARG A 46 -0.41 -26.51 2.01
CA ARG A 46 -0.13 -27.93 2.17
C ARG A 46 -0.77 -28.38 3.49
N ARG A 47 -1.43 -29.53 3.44
CA ARG A 47 -2.28 -30.12 4.48
C ARG A 47 -1.55 -30.30 5.82
N GLU A 48 -1.85 -29.45 6.79
CA GLU A 48 -1.87 -29.81 8.21
C GLU A 48 -3.31 -29.66 8.72
N PRO A 49 -3.82 -30.59 9.53
CA PRO A 49 -5.17 -30.51 10.04
C PRO A 49 -5.18 -29.53 11.22
N TYR A 50 -6.12 -28.58 11.22
CA TYR A 50 -6.47 -27.70 12.35
C TYR A 50 -5.73 -26.36 12.50
N ARG A 51 -5.48 -25.63 11.40
CA ARG A 51 -5.38 -24.16 11.43
C ARG A 51 -6.41 -23.57 10.47
N SER A 52 -7.37 -22.81 11.00
CA SER A 52 -8.48 -22.26 10.22
C SER A 52 -7.96 -21.21 9.24
N LYS A 53 -8.59 -21.13 8.05
CA LYS A 53 -8.27 -20.19 6.95
C LYS A 53 -8.30 -18.68 7.32
N ALA A 54 -8.57 -18.32 8.58
CA ALA A 54 -8.69 -16.94 9.05
C ALA A 54 -7.31 -16.27 9.32
N GLU A 55 -6.26 -17.01 9.67
CA GLU A 55 -4.98 -16.43 10.12
C GLU A 55 -4.06 -15.88 8.99
N CYS A 56 -4.44 -16.02 7.72
CA CYS A 56 -3.66 -15.47 6.59
C CYS A 56 -3.97 -13.99 6.27
N VAL A 57 -5.12 -13.47 6.75
CA VAL A 57 -5.59 -12.09 6.56
C VAL A 57 -5.24 -11.19 7.77
N ASP A 58 -4.74 -11.79 8.86
CA ASP A 58 -4.71 -11.16 10.19
C ASP A 58 -3.67 -10.06 10.36
N CYS A 59 -2.48 -10.19 9.76
CA CYS A 59 -1.34 -9.34 10.12
C CYS A 59 -1.21 -8.03 9.33
N VAL A 60 -2.14 -7.75 8.42
CA VAL A 60 -2.08 -6.53 7.59
C VAL A 60 -2.19 -5.29 8.46
N GLY A 61 -3.01 -5.34 9.50
CA GLY A 61 -3.17 -4.25 10.47
C GLY A 61 -1.86 -3.91 11.17
N SER A 62 -1.18 -4.93 11.73
CA SER A 62 0.10 -4.71 12.44
C SER A 62 1.21 -4.21 11.51
N VAL A 63 1.23 -4.69 10.25
CA VAL A 63 2.20 -4.20 9.24
C VAL A 63 1.90 -2.74 8.89
N ALA A 64 0.65 -2.41 8.58
CA ALA A 64 0.23 -1.04 8.27
C ALA A 64 0.56 -0.09 9.42
N GLU A 65 0.27 -0.49 10.66
CA GLU A 65 0.61 0.28 11.85
C GLU A 65 2.12 0.54 11.96
N LEU A 66 2.95 -0.51 11.84
CA LEU A 66 4.40 -0.35 11.93
C LEU A 66 4.95 0.53 10.81
N LEU A 67 4.47 0.36 9.57
CA LEU A 67 4.86 1.21 8.43
C LEU A 67 4.48 2.68 8.70
N ALA A 68 3.27 2.95 9.19
CA ALA A 68 2.84 4.31 9.51
C ALA A 68 3.59 4.95 10.68
N GLN A 69 4.13 4.16 11.62
CA GLN A 69 5.01 4.68 12.68
C GLN A 69 6.39 5.06 12.15
N ASN A 70 6.85 4.37 11.11
CA ASN A 70 8.18 4.51 10.51
C ASN A 70 8.22 5.48 9.31
N GLU A 71 7.07 5.83 8.75
CA GLU A 71 6.88 6.72 7.60
C GLU A 71 6.05 7.94 7.99
N ASP A 72 6.47 9.12 7.55
CA ASP A 72 5.65 10.34 7.70
C ASP A 72 4.39 10.26 6.80
N ARG A 73 3.28 10.87 7.25
CA ARG A 73 2.04 10.96 6.46
C ARG A 73 2.06 12.18 5.54
N HIS A 74 1.99 11.96 4.23
CA HIS A 74 1.95 13.01 3.22
C HIS A 74 0.65 12.98 2.40
N HIS A 75 -0.11 14.06 2.47
CA HIS A 75 -1.36 14.21 1.71
C HIS A 75 -1.15 14.53 0.22
N THR A 76 0.05 14.93 -0.18
CA THR A 76 0.40 15.27 -1.56
C THR A 76 1.67 14.54 -1.94
N VAL A 77 1.88 14.35 -3.24
CA VAL A 77 3.11 13.74 -3.74
C VAL A 77 4.36 14.49 -3.26
N TYR A 78 5.41 13.73 -2.97
CA TYR A 78 6.72 14.22 -2.56
C TYR A 78 7.83 13.35 -3.13
N ASN A 79 9.08 13.84 -3.08
CA ASN A 79 10.25 13.04 -3.43
C ASN A 79 10.73 12.32 -2.17
N HIS A 80 10.62 11.00 -2.16
CA HIS A 80 11.05 10.19 -1.04
C HIS A 80 12.59 10.16 -0.95
N ARG A 81 13.12 9.96 0.26
CA ARG A 81 14.58 9.88 0.49
C ARG A 81 15.26 8.75 -0.28
N GLY A 82 14.48 7.76 -0.72
CA GLY A 82 14.90 6.67 -1.60
C GLY A 82 15.08 7.07 -3.07
N GLY A 83 14.75 8.30 -3.46
CA GLY A 83 14.93 8.81 -4.83
C GLY A 83 13.75 8.59 -5.78
N PHE A 84 12.58 8.22 -5.26
CA PHE A 84 11.35 7.96 -6.02
C PHE A 84 10.20 8.90 -5.63
N ARG A 85 9.19 9.05 -6.50
CA ARG A 85 7.95 9.78 -6.20
C ARG A 85 7.09 8.95 -5.25
N ALA A 86 6.63 9.55 -4.17
CA ALA A 86 5.79 8.90 -3.18
C ALA A 86 4.60 9.76 -2.75
N ILE A 87 3.59 9.13 -2.17
CA ILE A 87 2.46 9.79 -1.51
C ILE A 87 2.04 8.98 -0.27
N GLY A 88 1.21 9.53 0.60
CA GLY A 88 0.75 8.83 1.80
C GLY A 88 1.91 8.54 2.75
N CYS A 89 2.05 7.29 3.17
CA CYS A 89 3.12 6.83 4.07
C CYS A 89 4.19 6.08 3.27
N GLY A 90 4.92 6.76 2.39
CA GLY A 90 5.96 6.12 1.58
C GLY A 90 5.47 5.28 0.39
N TYR A 91 4.18 5.38 0.02
CA TYR A 91 3.62 4.65 -1.14
C TYR A 91 4.34 5.04 -2.42
N ASN A 92 5.16 4.12 -2.93
CA ASN A 92 6.06 4.34 -4.05
C ASN A 92 5.29 4.32 -5.37
N LEU A 93 5.11 5.48 -5.98
CA LEU A 93 4.39 5.61 -7.25
C LEU A 93 5.19 5.06 -8.44
N ASP A 94 6.52 5.06 -8.34
CA ASP A 94 7.42 4.60 -9.39
C ASP A 94 7.55 3.06 -9.43
N ASP A 95 7.09 2.37 -8.38
CA ASP A 95 7.14 0.91 -8.27
C ASP A 95 5.97 0.26 -9.02
N ASN A 96 6.24 -0.46 -10.12
CA ASN A 96 5.23 -1.12 -10.96
C ASN A 96 4.00 -0.23 -11.28
N PRO A 97 4.16 0.79 -12.14
CA PRO A 97 3.12 1.80 -12.38
C PRO A 97 1.74 1.26 -12.78
N ASP A 98 1.70 0.14 -13.51
CA ASP A 98 0.44 -0.50 -13.92
C ASP A 98 -0.35 -1.06 -12.74
N GLU A 99 0.34 -1.56 -11.71
CA GLU A 99 -0.28 -2.00 -10.47
C GLU A 99 -0.70 -0.82 -9.61
N ARG A 100 0.16 0.21 -9.49
CA ARG A 100 -0.16 1.44 -8.74
C ARG A 100 -1.38 2.15 -9.31
N ARG A 101 -1.54 2.13 -10.63
CA ARG A 101 -2.72 2.67 -11.31
C ARG A 101 -3.99 1.96 -10.88
N LYS A 102 -3.98 0.62 -10.85
CA LYS A 102 -5.13 -0.18 -10.40
C LYS A 102 -5.46 0.05 -8.92
N GLU A 103 -4.44 0.14 -8.07
CA GLU A 103 -4.61 0.39 -6.63
C GLU A 103 -5.21 1.78 -6.37
N LEU A 104 -4.72 2.82 -7.07
CA LEU A 104 -5.28 4.18 -6.97
C LEU A 104 -6.70 4.26 -7.55
N GLU A 105 -6.96 3.64 -8.70
CA GLU A 105 -8.30 3.58 -9.30
C GLU A 105 -9.31 2.89 -8.36
N ALA A 106 -8.89 1.85 -7.63
CA ALA A 106 -9.73 1.15 -6.66
C ALA A 106 -10.21 2.05 -5.51
N ILE A 107 -9.48 3.13 -5.21
CA ILE A 107 -9.83 4.15 -4.21
C ILE A 107 -10.26 5.48 -4.85
N GLN A 108 -10.73 5.40 -6.11
CA GLN A 108 -11.29 6.50 -6.89
C GLN A 108 -10.29 7.66 -7.13
N LEU A 109 -9.01 7.31 -7.30
CA LEU A 109 -7.94 8.24 -7.63
C LEU A 109 -7.40 7.99 -9.04
N ASP A 110 -7.09 9.08 -9.73
CA ASP A 110 -6.41 9.04 -11.02
C ASP A 110 -4.89 9.02 -10.79
N TYR A 111 -4.21 7.99 -11.29
CA TYR A 111 -2.76 7.83 -11.10
C TYR A 111 -1.98 9.03 -11.62
N ASP A 112 -2.27 9.51 -12.83
CA ASP A 112 -1.45 10.55 -13.46
C ASP A 112 -1.61 11.87 -12.71
N LYS A 113 -2.84 12.21 -12.29
CA LYS A 113 -3.10 13.40 -11.47
C LYS A 113 -2.50 13.31 -10.07
N VAL A 114 -2.51 12.13 -9.45
CA VAL A 114 -1.79 11.91 -8.19
C VAL A 114 -0.30 12.10 -8.43
N TYR A 115 0.26 11.43 -9.44
CA TYR A 115 1.67 11.45 -9.79
C TYR A 115 2.17 12.86 -10.06
N ASP A 116 1.38 13.71 -10.73
CA ASP A 116 1.71 15.11 -11.01
C ASP A 116 1.50 16.04 -9.81
N GLY A 117 0.88 15.55 -8.73
CA GLY A 117 0.63 16.28 -7.50
C GLY A 117 -0.60 17.18 -7.54
N GLU A 118 -1.50 16.98 -8.52
CA GLU A 118 -2.76 17.72 -8.65
C GLU A 118 -3.80 17.30 -7.61
N ILE A 119 -3.68 16.07 -7.09
CA ILE A 119 -4.58 15.52 -6.09
C ILE A 119 -3.96 15.57 -4.70
N ARG A 120 -4.77 16.02 -3.74
CA ARG A 120 -4.51 15.91 -2.30
C ARG A 120 -5.37 14.79 -1.72
N LEU A 121 -4.74 13.80 -1.10
CA LEU A 121 -5.43 12.70 -0.43
C LEU A 121 -6.08 13.15 0.88
N ASP A 122 -7.17 12.51 1.25
CA ASP A 122 -7.67 12.55 2.63
C ASP A 122 -7.04 11.44 3.50
N ASN A 123 -7.38 11.42 4.80
CA ASN A 123 -6.84 10.43 5.73
C ASN A 123 -7.30 9.01 5.44
N MET A 124 -8.50 8.83 4.89
CA MET A 124 -9.05 7.52 4.56
C MET A 124 -8.29 6.93 3.37
N GLN A 125 -8.09 7.71 2.31
CA GLN A 125 -7.31 7.30 1.14
C GLN A 125 -5.86 6.96 1.49
N ILE A 126 -5.20 7.73 2.37
CA ILE A 126 -3.86 7.38 2.86
C ILE A 126 -3.87 6.04 3.60
N SER A 127 -4.89 5.78 4.42
CA SER A 127 -5.02 4.52 5.15
C SER A 127 -5.30 3.33 4.21
N GLU A 128 -6.08 3.53 3.15
CA GLU A 128 -6.30 2.49 2.13
C GLU A 128 -5.01 2.18 1.34
N LEU A 129 -4.24 3.20 0.96
CA LEU A 129 -2.92 3.01 0.33
C LEU A 129 -1.95 2.26 1.24
N LEU A 130 -1.96 2.57 2.53
CA LEU A 130 -1.15 1.89 3.52
C LEU A 130 -1.50 0.40 3.63
N VAL A 131 -2.79 0.06 3.50
CA VAL A 131 -3.25 -1.34 3.46
C VAL A 131 -2.72 -2.07 2.22
N PHE A 132 -2.76 -1.44 1.04
CA PHE A 132 -2.15 -2.02 -0.17
C PHE A 132 -0.65 -2.25 -0.01
N ASP A 133 0.07 -1.27 0.56
CA ASP A 133 1.51 -1.40 0.82
C ASP A 133 1.83 -2.49 1.83
N ALA A 134 1.05 -2.61 2.90
CA ALA A 134 1.21 -3.66 3.90
C ALA A 134 1.01 -5.05 3.29
N TRP A 135 -0.02 -5.23 2.45
CA TRP A 135 -0.23 -6.47 1.69
C TRP A 135 0.95 -6.80 0.79
N ARG A 136 1.41 -5.82 0.00
CA ARG A 136 2.53 -6.00 -0.93
C ARG A 136 3.83 -6.31 -0.20
N ALA A 137 4.10 -5.64 0.91
CA ALA A 137 5.26 -5.89 1.75
C ALA A 137 5.24 -7.32 2.29
N LEU A 138 4.12 -7.77 2.86
CA LEU A 138 3.97 -9.16 3.32
C LEU A 138 4.18 -10.17 2.18
N ASP A 139 3.57 -9.96 1.01
CA ASP A 139 3.71 -10.87 -0.11
C ASP A 139 5.15 -10.99 -0.59
N ARG A 140 5.85 -9.86 -0.75
CA ARG A 140 7.27 -9.83 -1.10
C ARG A 140 8.14 -10.48 -0.01
N THR A 141 7.82 -10.29 1.26
CA THR A 141 8.53 -10.96 2.35
C THR A 141 8.33 -12.47 2.31
N ARG A 142 7.13 -12.98 1.99
CA ARG A 142 6.86 -14.43 1.85
C ARG A 142 7.73 -15.10 0.79
N GLN A 143 8.06 -14.38 -0.28
CA GLN A 143 8.93 -14.87 -1.34
C GLN A 143 10.38 -15.11 -0.84
N ASN A 144 10.77 -14.45 0.26
CA ASN A 144 12.11 -14.52 0.83
C ASN A 144 12.17 -15.37 2.12
N ILE A 145 11.11 -15.36 2.94
CA ILE A 145 11.02 -16.10 4.20
C ILE A 145 9.95 -17.20 4.07
N LYS A 146 10.37 -18.42 3.74
CA LYS A 146 9.46 -19.56 3.50
C LYS A 146 8.55 -19.91 4.70
N ARG A 147 8.97 -19.59 5.92
CA ARG A 147 8.24 -19.87 7.16
C ARG A 147 7.55 -18.63 7.75
N LEU A 148 7.42 -17.54 6.98
CA LEU A 148 6.84 -16.28 7.48
C LEU A 148 5.46 -16.50 8.11
N ASP A 149 4.63 -17.35 7.50
CA ASP A 149 3.27 -17.64 7.98
C ASP A 149 3.25 -18.43 9.31
N ASN A 150 4.39 -18.92 9.81
CA ASN A 150 4.46 -19.53 11.15
C ASN A 150 4.69 -18.49 12.26
N PHE A 151 5.15 -17.29 11.91
CA PHE A 151 5.43 -16.24 12.88
C PHE A 151 4.16 -15.47 13.24
N CYS A 152 4.13 -14.90 14.45
CA CYS A 152 3.06 -14.00 14.89
C CYS A 152 3.10 -12.66 14.12
N CYS A 153 2.00 -11.92 14.13
CA CYS A 153 1.85 -10.72 13.29
C CYS A 153 2.91 -9.65 13.55
N GLN A 154 3.35 -9.48 14.79
CA GLN A 154 4.44 -8.56 15.15
C GLN A 154 5.75 -8.89 14.43
N MET A 155 6.13 -10.18 14.36
CA MET A 155 7.33 -10.61 13.65
C MET A 155 7.16 -10.47 12.12
N ARG A 156 5.97 -10.80 11.61
CA ARG A 156 5.67 -10.60 10.18
C ARG A 156 5.75 -9.12 9.80
N ALA A 157 5.27 -8.23 10.67
CA ALA A 157 5.35 -6.78 10.50
C ALA A 157 6.80 -6.29 10.43
N ILE A 158 7.67 -6.73 11.34
CA ILE A 158 9.10 -6.38 11.30
C ILE A 158 9.73 -6.78 9.96
N PHE A 159 9.53 -8.02 9.52
CA PHE A 159 10.11 -8.47 8.24
C PHE A 159 9.46 -7.80 7.02
N ALA A 160 8.18 -7.41 7.11
CA ALA A 160 7.52 -6.63 6.07
C ALA A 160 8.06 -5.19 6.02
N ASP A 161 8.32 -4.53 7.15
CA ASP A 161 8.95 -3.20 7.20
C ASP A 161 10.36 -3.22 6.60
N ILE A 162 11.16 -4.23 6.96
CA ILE A 162 12.49 -4.43 6.36
C ILE A 162 12.38 -4.59 4.83
N GLN A 163 11.45 -5.43 4.35
CA GLN A 163 11.19 -5.59 2.92
C GLN A 163 10.70 -4.30 2.25
N HIS A 164 9.83 -3.54 2.91
CA HIS A 164 9.30 -2.28 2.40
C HIS A 164 10.42 -1.26 2.18
N THR A 165 11.36 -1.16 3.12
CA THR A 165 12.49 -0.23 3.02
C THR A 165 13.50 -0.58 1.92
N ALA A 166 13.49 -1.83 1.44
CA ALA A 166 14.31 -2.28 0.33
C ALA A 166 13.74 -1.86 -1.04
N GLY A 167 12.47 -1.41 -1.10
CA GLY A 167 11.83 -0.88 -2.29
C GLY A 167 11.29 -1.93 -3.27
N SER A 168 11.29 -1.57 -4.56
CA SER A 168 10.68 -2.34 -5.66
C SER A 168 11.48 -3.57 -6.11
N THR A 169 12.75 -3.66 -5.71
CA THR A 169 13.59 -4.80 -6.08
C THR A 169 13.38 -5.97 -5.11
N ASP A 170 13.38 -7.20 -5.61
CA ASP A 170 13.35 -8.49 -4.89
C ASP A 170 14.49 -8.70 -3.86
N ARG A 171 15.20 -7.63 -3.51
CA ARG A 171 16.34 -7.60 -2.60
C ARG A 171 15.84 -7.45 -1.17
N PHE A 172 15.20 -8.49 -0.65
CA PHE A 172 15.22 -8.68 0.79
C PHE A 172 16.70 -8.69 1.23
N PRO A 173 17.12 -7.91 2.23
CA PRO A 173 18.52 -7.90 2.65
C PRO A 173 18.88 -9.30 3.16
N ARG A 174 19.69 -10.07 2.43
CA ARG A 174 19.89 -11.52 2.70
C ARG A 174 21.12 -11.87 3.52
N ASP A 175 22.10 -10.98 3.59
CA ASP A 175 23.45 -11.39 3.95
C ASP A 175 23.64 -11.62 5.47
N ASP A 176 22.68 -11.21 6.29
CA ASP A 176 22.71 -11.28 7.76
C ASP A 176 21.33 -11.50 8.42
N ILE A 177 20.24 -11.27 7.70
CA ILE A 177 18.88 -11.42 8.22
C ILE A 177 18.52 -12.88 8.55
N ASN A 178 19.23 -13.86 7.98
CA ASN A 178 18.93 -15.28 8.18
C ASN A 178 19.12 -15.67 9.64
N GLU A 179 20.13 -15.13 10.32
CA GLU A 179 20.34 -15.38 11.75
C GLU A 179 19.17 -14.81 12.57
N VAL A 180 18.70 -13.60 12.23
CA VAL A 180 17.50 -13.02 12.85
C VAL A 180 16.28 -13.93 12.66
N ILE A 181 16.06 -14.44 11.44
CA ILE A 181 14.95 -15.35 11.13
C ILE A 181 15.07 -16.64 11.94
N GLU A 182 16.25 -17.24 12.04
CA GLU A 182 16.48 -18.45 12.82
C GLU A 182 16.20 -18.24 14.32
N LYS A 183 16.61 -17.09 14.88
CA LYS A 183 16.32 -16.72 16.27
C LYS A 183 14.84 -16.45 16.51
N VAL A 184 14.14 -15.81 15.56
CA VAL A 184 12.68 -15.65 15.62
C VAL A 184 11.97 -17.00 15.56
N ASP A 185 12.40 -17.91 14.68
CA ASP A 185 11.84 -19.26 14.55
C ASP A 185 12.01 -20.09 15.83
N SER A 186 13.14 -19.93 16.53
CA SER A 186 13.38 -20.54 17.84
C SER A 186 12.73 -19.81 19.02
N LYS A 187 12.02 -18.70 18.77
CA LYS A 187 11.41 -17.79 19.76
C LYS A 187 12.43 -17.14 20.71
N ASP A 188 13.70 -17.10 20.32
CA ASP A 188 14.77 -16.38 21.04
C ASP A 188 14.81 -14.92 20.60
N PHE A 189 13.72 -14.18 20.90
CA PHE A 189 13.54 -12.84 20.35
C PHE A 189 14.57 -11.82 20.85
N LYS A 190 15.10 -12.03 22.06
CA LYS A 190 16.16 -11.19 22.61
C LYS A 190 17.47 -11.35 21.83
N GLU A 191 17.82 -12.57 21.44
CA GLU A 191 18.99 -12.76 20.58
C GLU A 191 18.70 -12.31 19.15
N ALA A 192 17.47 -12.50 18.64
CA ALA A 192 17.06 -11.97 17.35
C ALA A 192 17.24 -10.45 17.27
N ALA A 193 16.89 -9.70 18.33
CA ALA A 193 17.10 -8.27 18.43
C ALA A 193 18.58 -7.87 18.30
N LYS A 194 19.48 -8.60 18.98
CA LYS A 194 20.92 -8.37 18.87
C LYS A 194 21.44 -8.68 17.47
N GLU A 195 20.97 -9.77 16.85
CA GLU A 195 21.38 -10.08 15.48
C GLU A 195 20.85 -9.03 14.49
N LEU A 196 19.63 -8.50 14.69
CA LEU A 196 19.11 -7.42 13.86
C LEU A 196 19.99 -6.17 13.96
N GLU A 197 20.47 -5.81 15.15
CA GLU A 197 21.35 -4.66 15.35
C GLU A 197 22.66 -4.76 14.56
N LYS A 198 23.19 -5.98 14.41
CA LYS A 198 24.45 -6.24 13.69
C LYS A 198 24.30 -6.19 12.17
N THR A 199 23.08 -6.16 11.65
CA THR A 199 22.85 -6.20 10.21
C THR A 199 23.37 -4.95 9.48
N ASP A 200 23.80 -5.12 8.23
CA ASP A 200 24.09 -4.09 7.26
C ASP A 200 22.87 -3.22 6.95
N TRP A 201 21.66 -3.77 7.10
CA TRP A 201 20.45 -2.97 7.04
C TRP A 201 20.39 -1.97 8.20
N CYS A 202 20.65 -2.43 9.43
CA CYS A 202 20.66 -1.58 10.62
C CYS A 202 21.84 -0.60 10.68
N SER A 203 22.98 -0.94 10.06
CA SER A 203 24.18 -0.09 10.03
C SER A 203 24.01 1.16 9.15
N LYS A 204 23.09 1.12 8.17
CA LYS A 204 22.80 2.26 7.29
C LYS A 204 22.11 3.37 8.06
N SER A 205 22.72 4.57 8.03
CA SER A 205 22.21 5.77 8.74
C SER A 205 20.73 6.07 8.47
N ARG A 206 20.26 5.88 7.23
CA ARG A 206 18.86 6.10 6.85
C ARG A 206 17.85 5.13 7.46
N HIS A 207 18.30 3.98 7.96
CA HIS A 207 17.44 2.96 8.57
C HIS A 207 17.58 2.92 10.11
N LYS A 208 18.48 3.72 10.71
CA LYS A 208 18.87 3.59 12.12
C LYS A 208 17.68 3.71 13.09
N ILE A 209 16.79 4.69 12.88
CA ILE A 209 15.59 4.86 13.73
C ILE A 209 14.65 3.66 13.57
N ARG A 210 14.37 3.24 12.34
CA ARG A 210 13.51 2.07 12.07
C ARG A 210 14.08 0.79 12.65
N CYS A 211 15.41 0.62 12.57
CA CYS A 211 16.07 -0.52 13.15
C CYS A 211 15.83 -0.59 14.66
N TYR A 212 16.02 0.52 15.39
CA TYR A 212 15.76 0.53 16.83
C TYR A 212 14.29 0.29 17.16
N ASN A 213 13.36 0.86 16.40
CA ASN A 213 11.93 0.55 16.56
C ASN A 213 11.68 -0.95 16.38
N ASN A 214 12.21 -1.57 15.32
CA ASN A 214 12.05 -3.00 15.05
C ASN A 214 12.72 -3.88 16.11
N ILE A 215 13.86 -3.45 16.67
CA ILE A 215 14.52 -4.09 17.82
C ILE A 215 13.58 -4.08 19.03
N ASP A 216 12.97 -2.94 19.36
CA ASP A 216 12.03 -2.84 20.48
C ASP A 216 10.83 -3.77 20.27
N TYR A 217 10.32 -3.89 19.03
CA TYR A 217 9.27 -4.84 18.68
C TYR A 217 9.74 -6.30 18.78
N LEU A 218 10.99 -6.61 18.42
CA LEU A 218 11.55 -7.96 18.60
C LEU A 218 11.65 -8.32 20.07
N GLU A 219 12.20 -7.44 20.92
CA GLU A 219 12.38 -7.73 22.35
C GLU A 219 11.06 -8.03 23.09
N GLN A 220 9.95 -7.47 22.61
CA GLN A 220 8.61 -7.73 23.12
C GLN A 220 8.02 -9.10 22.68
N GLY A 221 8.62 -9.72 21.66
CA GLY A 221 8.18 -11.01 21.13
C GLY A 221 6.74 -10.98 20.58
N CYS A 222 6.01 -12.07 20.76
CA CYS A 222 4.60 -12.18 20.33
C CYS A 222 3.59 -11.71 21.40
N GLY A 223 4.02 -10.91 22.37
CA GLY A 223 3.28 -10.65 23.61
C GLY A 223 2.34 -9.44 23.61
N ARG A 224 2.34 -8.59 22.57
CA ARG A 224 1.25 -7.61 22.40
C ARG A 224 0.07 -8.34 21.76
N THR A 225 -0.88 -8.73 22.59
CA THR A 225 -2.24 -9.03 22.15
C THR A 225 -2.81 -7.81 21.44
N GLU A 226 -3.32 -8.02 20.23
CA GLU A 226 -4.22 -7.09 19.51
C GLU A 226 -5.46 -6.74 20.34
#